data_AF-A0A9Q5HYS9-F1
#
_entry.id   AF-A0A9Q5HYS9-F1
#
_cell.length_a   1.000
_cell.length_b   1.000
_cell.length_c   1.000
_cell.angle_alpha   90.00
_cell.angle_beta   90.00
_cell.angle_gamma   90.00
#
_symmetry.space_group_name_H-M   'P 1'
#
loop_
_entity.id
_entity.type
_entity.pdbx_description
1 polymer ?
#
loop_
_entity_poly.entity_id
_entity_poly.type
_entity_poly.pdbx_seq_one_letter_code
_entity_poly.pdbx_strand_id
1 'polypeptide(L)'
;MAYGSSEAFGPGCGRCFNLTLLNTFLSSPPFFPNVTNSVVVKVTDLCPFVGEWCSGTQDKPNPAGHQLNFDLAWPSTSIPDDFFPSNASFYGYSDFGVWNISYASVPCESAWAGTSNSSSFGPVDYLGSESVCCPADPFTNSNSTCASYSDLNGIPICAVVKPHLASPVRHCNLYPTA
;
A
#
# COMPACT_ATOMS: atom_id res chain seq x y z
N MET A 1 -19.66 -5.46 1.36
CA MET A 1 -18.92 -5.21 2.62
C MET A 1 -17.51 -4.78 2.24
N ALA A 2 -17.01 -3.67 2.79
CA ALA A 2 -15.66 -3.18 2.52
C ALA A 2 -14.65 -3.92 3.39
N TYR A 3 -13.44 -4.12 2.89
CA TYR A 3 -12.34 -4.72 3.64
C TYR A 3 -11.62 -3.60 4.41
N GLY A 4 -11.79 -3.55 5.74
CA GLY A 4 -11.35 -2.42 6.60
C GLY A 4 -12.46 -1.38 6.84
N SER A 5 -12.22 -0.36 7.68
CA SER A 5 -13.14 0.79 7.93
C SER A 5 -13.83 1.29 6.66
N SER A 6 -15.14 1.53 6.74
CA SER A 6 -15.94 2.06 5.63
C SER A 6 -15.79 3.57 5.46
N GLU A 7 -15.03 4.23 6.34
CA GLU A 7 -14.71 5.66 6.26
C GLU A 7 -13.31 5.96 5.70
N ALA A 8 -12.36 5.02 5.76
CA ALA A 8 -10.93 5.33 5.62
C ALA A 8 -10.09 4.37 4.75
N PHE A 9 -10.66 3.34 4.09
CA PHE A 9 -9.86 2.37 3.32
C PHE A 9 -10.33 2.09 1.89
N GLY A 10 -9.34 1.89 1.02
CA GLY A 10 -9.54 1.44 -0.36
C GLY A 10 -9.38 -0.09 -0.52
N PRO A 11 -9.82 -0.65 -1.67
CA PRO A 11 -9.86 -2.10 -1.91
C PRO A 11 -8.49 -2.82 -1.91
N GLY A 12 -7.38 -2.07 -1.90
CA GLY A 12 -6.01 -2.61 -1.81
C GLY A 12 -5.54 -2.89 -0.38
N CYS A 13 -6.20 -2.30 0.61
CA CYS A 13 -5.82 -2.38 2.02
C CYS A 13 -5.79 -3.83 2.53
N GLY A 14 -4.69 -4.23 3.19
CA GLY A 14 -4.47 -5.56 3.75
C GLY A 14 -4.02 -6.62 2.74
N ARG A 15 -3.96 -6.31 1.45
CA ARG A 15 -3.44 -7.23 0.42
C ARG A 15 -1.92 -7.32 0.48
N CYS A 16 -1.38 -8.50 0.15
CA CYS A 16 0.04 -8.71 0.05
C CYS A 16 0.51 -8.89 -1.40
N PHE A 17 1.70 -8.36 -1.67
CA PHE A 17 2.33 -8.41 -2.99
C PHE A 17 3.78 -8.81 -2.85
N ASN A 18 4.22 -9.75 -3.69
CA ASN A 18 5.64 -10.02 -3.88
C ASN A 18 6.18 -9.03 -4.92
N LEU A 19 7.04 -8.10 -4.49
CA LEU A 19 7.68 -7.10 -5.33
C LEU A 19 9.09 -7.57 -5.68
N THR A 20 9.49 -7.41 -6.93
CA THR A 20 10.81 -7.83 -7.42
C THR A 20 11.49 -6.66 -8.13
N LEU A 21 12.68 -6.29 -7.67
CA LEU A 21 13.43 -5.15 -8.20
C LEU A 21 13.96 -5.44 -9.62
N LEU A 22 13.67 -4.57 -10.57
CA LEU A 22 14.13 -4.71 -11.96
C LEU A 22 15.33 -3.82 -12.27
N ASN A 23 15.17 -2.51 -12.05
CA ASN A 23 16.21 -1.52 -12.31
C ASN A 23 15.87 -0.18 -11.67
N THR A 24 16.85 0.71 -11.57
CA THR A 24 16.64 2.13 -11.25
C THR A 24 16.87 2.95 -12.50
N PHE A 25 15.98 3.89 -12.79
CA PHE A 25 16.02 4.67 -14.03
C PHE A 25 16.45 6.12 -13.82
N LEU A 26 16.49 6.60 -12.57
CA LEU A 26 16.96 7.94 -12.23
C LEU A 26 18.49 8.03 -12.12
N SER A 27 19.18 6.90 -11.96
CA SER A 27 20.64 6.86 -11.98
C SER A 27 21.17 7.00 -13.42
N SER A 28 22.38 7.55 -13.57
CA SER A 28 23.04 7.72 -14.87
C SER A 28 24.40 7.02 -14.88
N PRO A 29 24.56 5.91 -15.62
CA PRO A 29 23.53 5.15 -16.35
C PRO A 29 22.50 4.46 -15.44
N PRO A 30 21.34 4.01 -15.95
CA PRO A 30 20.38 3.19 -15.19
C PRO A 30 21.07 1.98 -14.57
N PHE A 31 20.77 1.68 -13.30
CA PHE A 31 21.37 0.56 -12.58
C PHE A 31 20.50 -0.70 -12.74
N PHE A 32 21.13 -1.78 -13.17
CA PHE A 32 20.54 -3.11 -13.26
C PHE A 32 21.28 -4.03 -12.28
N PRO A 33 20.61 -4.55 -11.25
CA PRO A 33 21.28 -5.40 -10.28
C PRO A 33 21.59 -6.77 -10.90
N ASN A 34 22.77 -7.32 -10.59
CA ASN A 34 23.17 -8.67 -11.02
C ASN A 34 22.35 -9.77 -10.32
N VAL A 35 21.84 -9.48 -9.13
CA VAL A 35 20.98 -10.35 -8.34
C VAL A 35 19.67 -9.63 -8.11
N THR A 36 18.58 -10.28 -8.50
CA THR A 36 17.23 -9.73 -8.36
C THR A 36 16.70 -10.05 -6.97
N ASN A 37 16.48 -9.01 -6.16
CA ASN A 37 15.89 -9.16 -4.84
C ASN A 37 14.36 -9.04 -4.91
N SER A 38 13.68 -9.81 -4.06
CA SER A 38 12.24 -9.76 -3.92
C SER A 38 11.83 -9.60 -2.46
N VAL A 39 10.72 -8.91 -2.21
CA VAL A 39 10.14 -8.74 -0.87
C VAL A 39 8.63 -8.85 -0.95
N VAL A 40 8.04 -9.57 -0.01
CA VAL A 40 6.59 -9.57 0.16
C VAL A 40 6.22 -8.41 1.07
N VAL A 41 5.32 -7.55 0.61
CA VAL A 41 4.80 -6.40 1.37
C VAL A 41 3.31 -6.54 1.59
N LYS A 42 2.80 -5.90 2.65
CA LYS A 42 1.36 -5.71 2.87
C LYS A 42 1.02 -4.23 2.66
N VAL A 43 -0.07 -3.94 1.96
CA VAL A 43 -0.59 -2.57 1.84
C VAL A 43 -1.27 -2.17 3.15
N THR A 44 -0.73 -1.17 3.83
CA THR A 44 -1.26 -0.64 5.10
C THR A 44 -1.64 0.82 5.04
N ASP A 45 -1.24 1.55 3.98
CA ASP A 45 -1.41 3.00 3.90
C ASP A 45 -1.70 3.46 2.46
N LEU A 46 -2.14 4.71 2.33
CA LEU A 46 -2.40 5.40 1.08
C LEU A 46 -1.21 6.32 0.76
N CYS A 47 -0.60 6.10 -0.41
CA CYS A 47 0.19 7.16 -1.04
C CYS A 47 -0.75 8.10 -1.81
N PRO A 48 -0.95 9.36 -1.36
CA PRO A 48 -1.97 10.23 -1.92
C PRO A 48 -1.58 10.76 -3.31
N PHE A 49 -2.58 11.11 -4.11
CA PHE A 49 -2.40 11.63 -5.48
C PHE A 49 -1.49 12.87 -5.61
N VAL A 50 -1.27 13.60 -4.50
CA VAL A 50 -0.34 14.74 -4.45
C VAL A 50 1.13 14.33 -4.49
N GLY A 51 1.44 13.05 -4.24
CA GLY A 51 2.79 12.50 -4.37
C GLY A 51 3.17 12.31 -5.83
N GLU A 52 4.40 12.67 -6.17
CA GLU A 52 4.94 12.61 -7.55
C GLU A 52 4.68 11.25 -8.20
N TRP A 53 5.07 10.16 -7.52
CA TRP A 53 4.97 8.79 -8.02
C TRP A 53 3.56 8.19 -7.90
N CYS A 54 2.67 8.80 -7.12
CA CYS A 54 1.34 8.26 -6.78
C CYS A 54 0.20 8.92 -7.56
N SER A 55 0.55 9.64 -8.62
CA SER A 55 -0.37 10.35 -9.50
C SER A 55 -0.95 9.49 -10.63
N GLY A 56 -0.69 8.18 -10.63
CA GLY A 56 -1.23 7.22 -11.59
C GLY A 56 -2.74 7.05 -11.45
N THR A 57 -3.43 6.92 -12.58
CA THR A 57 -4.85 6.60 -12.69
C THR A 57 -5.05 5.46 -13.69
N GLN A 58 -6.30 5.01 -13.85
CA GLN A 58 -6.65 4.00 -14.84
C GLN A 58 -6.29 4.44 -16.28
N ASP A 59 -6.36 5.73 -16.57
CA ASP A 59 -6.17 6.27 -17.93
C ASP A 59 -4.87 7.07 -18.10
N LYS A 60 -4.12 7.32 -17.02
CA LYS A 60 -2.91 8.14 -17.04
C LYS A 60 -1.83 7.57 -16.12
N PRO A 61 -0.63 7.26 -16.63
CA PRO A 61 0.48 6.83 -15.78
C PRO A 61 1.06 7.99 -14.94
N ASN A 62 1.79 7.64 -13.88
CA ASN A 62 2.66 8.54 -13.14
C ASN A 62 3.87 8.98 -14.00
N PRO A 63 4.75 9.88 -13.52
CA PRO A 63 5.92 10.35 -14.27
C PRO A 63 6.90 9.26 -14.71
N ALA A 64 6.88 8.10 -14.04
CA ALA A 64 7.70 6.94 -14.40
C ALA A 64 7.05 6.04 -15.48
N GLY A 65 5.84 6.38 -15.96
CA GLY A 65 5.13 5.60 -16.97
C GLY A 65 4.27 4.45 -16.40
N HIS A 66 4.06 4.40 -15.08
CA HIS A 66 3.32 3.30 -14.42
C HIS A 66 1.98 3.75 -13.86
N GLN A 67 0.99 2.85 -13.85
CA GLN A 67 -0.33 3.09 -13.24
C GLN A 67 -0.34 2.86 -11.73
N LEU A 68 0.67 2.16 -11.19
CA LEU A 68 0.77 1.78 -9.79
C LEU A 68 2.11 2.23 -9.21
N ASN A 69 2.09 2.57 -7.92
CA ASN A 69 3.28 2.84 -7.13
C ASN A 69 3.14 2.15 -5.76
N PHE A 70 4.23 1.54 -5.30
CA PHE A 70 4.34 1.02 -3.94
C PHE A 70 5.34 1.90 -3.19
N ASP A 71 4.84 2.67 -2.23
CA ASP A 71 5.70 3.42 -1.31
C ASP A 71 6.03 2.50 -0.12
N LEU A 72 7.31 2.17 0.03
CA LEU A 72 7.72 1.22 1.06
C LEU A 72 8.05 2.00 2.34
N ALA A 73 7.39 1.61 3.44
CA ALA A 73 7.77 2.07 4.76
C ALA A 73 9.20 1.59 5.08
N TRP A 74 10.18 2.46 4.87
CA TRP A 74 11.60 2.17 5.05
C TRP A 74 12.24 3.21 5.98
N PRO A 75 13.10 2.80 6.93
CA PRO A 75 13.45 1.41 7.27
C PRO A 75 12.28 0.66 7.92
N SER A 76 12.22 -0.66 7.75
CA SER A 76 11.22 -1.53 8.37
C SER A 76 11.80 -2.89 8.69
N THR A 77 11.42 -3.45 9.84
CA THR A 77 11.83 -4.80 10.25
C THR A 77 11.27 -5.90 9.34
N SER A 78 10.31 -5.58 8.47
CA SER A 78 9.75 -6.51 7.48
C SER A 78 10.42 -6.43 6.10
N ILE A 79 11.40 -5.54 5.92
CA ILE A 79 12.16 -5.40 4.68
C ILE A 79 13.64 -5.60 5.02
N PRO A 80 14.35 -6.57 4.40
CA PRO A 80 15.76 -6.79 4.66
C PRO A 80 16.61 -5.54 4.41
N ASP A 81 17.62 -5.31 5.25
CA ASP A 81 18.55 -4.15 5.13
C ASP A 81 19.27 -4.10 3.77
N ASP A 82 19.45 -5.24 3.12
CA ASP A 82 20.10 -5.42 1.82
C ASP A 82 19.11 -5.53 0.65
N PHE A 83 17.82 -5.26 0.87
CA PHE A 83 16.80 -5.38 -0.18
C PHE A 83 17.11 -4.48 -1.39
N PHE A 84 17.57 -3.25 -1.17
CA PHE A 84 17.97 -2.32 -2.24
C PHE A 84 19.48 -2.42 -2.51
N PRO A 85 19.92 -3.14 -3.56
CA PRO A 85 21.33 -3.25 -3.88
C PRO A 85 21.88 -1.93 -4.41
N SER A 86 23.18 -1.69 -4.18
CA SER A 86 23.87 -0.49 -4.62
C SER A 86 25.24 -0.78 -5.24
N ASN A 87 25.77 0.20 -5.96
CA ASN A 87 27.16 0.20 -6.44
C ASN A 87 27.78 1.58 -6.20
N ALA A 88 27.97 1.91 -4.92
CA ALA A 88 28.45 3.23 -4.50
C ALA A 88 29.84 3.57 -5.08
N SER A 89 30.71 2.58 -5.33
CA SER A 89 32.02 2.81 -5.95
C SER A 89 31.91 3.33 -7.39
N PHE A 90 30.86 2.95 -8.12
CA PHE A 90 30.63 3.41 -9.49
C PHE A 90 29.79 4.69 -9.54
N TYR A 91 28.70 4.76 -8.75
CA TYR A 91 27.74 5.87 -8.80
C TYR A 91 28.06 7.03 -7.86
N GLY A 92 28.87 6.81 -6.83
CA GLY A 92 29.18 7.81 -5.79
C GLY A 92 28.11 7.93 -4.68
N TYR A 93 27.05 7.11 -4.71
CA TYR A 93 26.00 7.06 -3.70
C TYR A 93 25.37 5.66 -3.64
N SER A 94 24.72 5.33 -2.53
CA SER A 94 24.12 4.01 -2.29
C SER A 94 22.61 3.95 -2.47
N ASP A 95 21.91 5.09 -2.33
CA ASP A 95 20.46 5.15 -2.42
C ASP A 95 20.01 5.63 -3.79
N PHE A 96 19.37 4.73 -4.55
CA PHE A 96 18.81 5.06 -5.86
C PHE A 96 17.37 5.59 -5.79
N GLY A 97 16.70 5.50 -4.63
CA GLY A 97 15.35 6.00 -4.37
C GLY A 97 14.24 5.24 -5.09
N VAL A 98 14.19 5.32 -6.42
CA VAL A 98 13.06 4.86 -7.24
C VAL A 98 13.46 3.67 -8.10
N TRP A 99 12.66 2.61 -8.00
CA TRP A 99 12.87 1.34 -8.68
C TRP A 99 11.68 0.98 -9.55
N ASN A 100 11.96 0.51 -10.77
CA ASN A 100 11.01 -0.30 -11.50
C ASN A 100 10.94 -1.67 -10.85
N ILE A 101 9.73 -2.20 -10.73
CA ILE A 101 9.46 -3.50 -10.11
C ILE A 101 8.53 -4.32 -10.99
N SER A 102 8.58 -5.64 -10.84
CA SER A 102 7.44 -6.51 -11.12
C SER A 102 6.73 -6.87 -9.82
N TYR A 103 5.43 -7.15 -9.89
CA TYR A 103 4.63 -7.51 -8.72
C TYR A 103 3.70 -8.68 -9.00
N ALA A 104 3.43 -9.47 -7.96
CA ALA A 104 2.40 -10.50 -7.96
C ALA A 104 1.62 -10.45 -6.65
N SER A 105 0.28 -10.52 -6.72
CA SER A 105 -0.54 -10.70 -5.52
C SER A 105 -0.25 -12.08 -4.92
N VAL A 106 -0.04 -12.14 -3.61
CA VAL A 106 0.28 -13.38 -2.88
C VAL A 106 -0.49 -13.45 -1.56
N PRO A 107 -0.78 -14.67 -1.04
CA PRO A 107 -1.44 -14.80 0.26
C PRO A 107 -0.57 -14.24 1.38
N CYS A 108 -1.12 -13.34 2.22
CA CYS A 108 -0.34 -12.73 3.31
C CYS A 108 0.15 -13.77 4.33
N GLU A 109 -0.74 -14.66 4.79
CA GLU A 109 -0.48 -15.57 5.92
C GLU A 109 0.71 -16.49 5.69
N SER A 110 0.93 -16.94 4.46
CA SER A 110 2.01 -17.87 4.11
C SER A 110 3.25 -17.20 3.53
N ALA A 111 3.17 -15.94 3.09
CA ALA A 111 4.24 -15.30 2.32
C ALA A 111 4.82 -14.03 2.97
N TRP A 112 4.06 -13.32 3.81
CA TRP A 112 4.51 -12.06 4.39
C TRP A 112 5.21 -12.27 5.72
N ALA A 113 6.50 -11.91 5.80
CA ALA A 113 7.33 -12.09 6.99
C ALA A 113 6.79 -11.37 8.23
N GLY A 114 6.08 -10.25 8.05
CA GLY A 114 5.45 -9.49 9.13
C GLY A 114 4.21 -10.17 9.73
N THR A 115 3.74 -11.30 9.19
CA THR A 115 2.47 -11.94 9.61
C THR A 115 2.44 -12.37 11.08
N SER A 116 3.58 -12.59 11.70
CA SER A 116 3.68 -12.98 13.12
C SER A 116 3.77 -11.79 14.07
N ASN A 117 3.91 -10.56 13.55
CA ASN A 117 4.04 -9.35 14.34
C ASN A 117 2.84 -8.42 14.12
N SER A 118 1.91 -8.41 15.07
CA SER A 118 0.70 -7.57 15.01
C SER A 118 1.01 -6.07 14.92
N SER A 119 2.17 -5.60 15.39
CA SER A 119 2.55 -4.19 15.26
C SER A 119 2.87 -3.80 13.80
N SER A 120 3.17 -4.77 12.94
CA SER A 120 3.47 -4.55 11.52
C SER A 120 2.20 -4.44 10.67
N PHE A 121 1.02 -4.62 11.26
CA PHE A 121 -0.26 -4.68 10.53
C PHE A 121 -0.82 -3.29 10.21
N GLY A 122 -0.09 -2.23 10.58
CA GLY A 122 -0.55 -0.84 10.52
C GLY A 122 -1.46 -0.35 11.66
N PRO A 123 -1.61 -1.01 12.85
CA PRO A 123 -2.30 -0.35 13.96
C PRO A 123 -1.47 0.83 14.44
N VAL A 124 -2.06 2.02 14.33
CA VAL A 124 -1.49 3.25 14.86
C VAL A 124 -2.22 3.54 16.16
N ASP A 125 -1.55 3.36 17.30
CA ASP A 125 -2.16 3.38 18.64
C ASP A 125 -2.98 4.65 18.94
N TYR A 126 -2.68 5.78 18.28
CA TYR A 126 -3.38 7.05 18.46
C TYR A 126 -4.50 7.31 17.43
N LEU A 127 -4.57 6.57 16.32
CA LEU A 127 -5.61 6.73 15.29
C LEU A 127 -6.85 5.87 15.57
N GLY A 128 -6.84 5.12 16.68
CA GLY A 128 -7.90 4.18 17.02
C GLY A 128 -7.97 2.99 16.06
N SER A 129 -8.74 1.98 16.43
CA SER A 129 -8.99 0.79 15.61
C SER A 129 -9.76 1.07 14.30
N GLU A 130 -10.21 2.31 14.13
CA GLU A 130 -10.74 2.97 12.94
C GLU A 130 -9.79 2.95 11.74
N SER A 131 -8.50 2.82 12.02
CA SER A 131 -7.39 3.25 11.14
C SER A 131 -6.60 2.11 10.49
N VAL A 132 -7.11 0.88 10.52
CA VAL A 132 -6.32 -0.29 10.16
C VAL A 132 -6.85 -1.09 8.98
N CYS A 133 -5.92 -1.56 8.16
CA CYS A 133 -6.17 -2.63 7.22
C CYS A 133 -6.48 -3.96 7.91
N CYS A 134 -7.17 -4.83 7.18
CA CYS A 134 -7.41 -6.20 7.60
C CYS A 134 -6.13 -6.88 8.14
N PRO A 135 -6.19 -7.45 9.36
CA PRO A 135 -5.08 -8.21 9.92
C PRO A 135 -4.70 -9.43 9.09
N ALA A 136 -5.69 -10.15 8.56
CA ALA A 136 -5.50 -11.28 7.66
C ALA A 136 -5.71 -10.86 6.20
N ASP A 137 -5.29 -11.69 5.25
CA ASP A 137 -5.62 -11.48 3.85
C ASP A 137 -7.14 -11.62 3.66
N PRO A 138 -7.85 -10.59 3.16
CA PRO A 138 -9.29 -10.64 2.99
C PRO A 138 -9.78 -11.68 1.96
N PHE A 139 -8.88 -12.30 1.19
CA PHE A 139 -9.23 -13.22 0.12
C PHE A 139 -8.87 -14.70 0.37
N THR A 140 -8.29 -15.05 1.53
CA THR A 140 -7.96 -16.46 1.84
C THR A 140 -9.19 -17.33 2.06
N ASN A 141 -10.32 -16.72 2.45
CA ASN A 141 -11.60 -17.40 2.43
C ASN A 141 -12.74 -16.42 2.11
N SER A 142 -13.70 -16.85 1.29
CA SER A 142 -14.84 -16.01 0.84
C SER A 142 -15.76 -15.53 1.97
N ASN A 143 -15.58 -16.08 3.17
CA ASN A 143 -16.38 -15.76 4.36
C ASN A 143 -15.61 -14.85 5.35
N SER A 144 -14.34 -14.54 5.10
CA SER A 144 -13.50 -13.74 5.98
C SER A 144 -13.57 -12.32 5.51
N THR A 145 -14.64 -11.68 5.92
CA THR A 145 -14.69 -10.23 5.96
C THR A 145 -14.19 -9.83 7.34
N CYS A 146 -13.05 -9.15 7.42
CA CYS A 146 -12.80 -8.36 8.62
C CYS A 146 -13.91 -7.31 8.64
N ALA A 147 -14.72 -7.31 9.69
CA ALA A 147 -15.75 -6.30 9.82
C ALA A 147 -15.07 -4.92 9.72
N SER A 148 -15.65 -4.02 8.93
CA SER A 148 -15.15 -2.66 8.91
C SER A 148 -15.22 -2.14 10.34
N TYR A 149 -14.20 -1.41 10.80
CA TYR A 149 -14.25 -0.87 12.15
C TYR A 149 -15.53 -0.05 12.36
N SER A 150 -15.95 0.69 11.33
CA SER A 150 -17.21 1.45 11.32
C SER A 150 -18.42 0.55 11.59
N ASP A 151 -18.49 -0.64 11.00
CA ASP A 151 -19.55 -1.61 11.28
C ASP A 151 -19.48 -2.15 12.72
N LEU A 152 -18.28 -2.36 13.26
CA LEU A 152 -18.08 -2.82 14.64
C LEU A 152 -18.43 -1.76 15.69
N ASN A 153 -18.37 -0.47 15.33
CA ASN A 153 -18.56 0.64 16.26
C ASN A 153 -19.80 1.48 15.93
N GLY A 154 -20.68 0.98 15.05
CA GLY A 154 -21.92 1.64 14.67
C GLY A 154 -21.70 3.01 14.03
N ILE A 155 -20.54 3.23 13.42
CA ILE A 155 -20.23 4.47 12.72
C ILE A 155 -20.95 4.42 11.37
N PRO A 156 -21.89 5.35 11.12
CA PRO A 156 -22.71 5.30 9.93
C PRO A 156 -21.86 5.49 8.67
N ILE A 157 -22.12 4.66 7.66
CA ILE A 157 -21.55 4.82 6.31
C ILE A 157 -21.90 6.21 5.77
N CYS A 158 -20.94 7.13 5.83
CA CYS A 158 -21.15 8.56 5.56
C CYS A 158 -22.14 9.20 6.55
N ALA A 159 -21.66 10.06 7.45
CA ALA A 159 -22.52 11.06 8.05
C ALA A 159 -23.17 11.88 6.92
N VAL A 160 -24.47 11.69 6.69
CA VAL A 160 -25.28 12.60 5.89
C VAL A 160 -25.17 13.97 6.56
N VAL A 161 -24.29 14.82 6.04
CA VAL A 161 -24.24 16.21 6.47
C VAL A 161 -25.60 16.79 6.12
N LYS A 162 -26.41 17.12 7.14
CA LYS A 162 -27.63 17.90 6.91
C LYS A 162 -27.25 19.13 6.08
N PRO A 163 -28.01 19.48 5.04
CA PRO A 163 -27.63 20.50 4.08
C PRO A 163 -27.75 21.88 4.71
N HIS A 164 -26.78 22.29 5.52
CA HIS A 164 -26.57 23.68 5.85
C HIS A 164 -25.08 23.89 6.14
N LEU A 165 -24.48 24.68 5.26
CA LEU A 165 -23.11 25.24 5.24
C LEU A 165 -22.14 24.53 4.29
N ALA A 166 -21.52 25.37 3.45
CA ALA A 166 -20.86 25.04 2.20
C ALA A 166 -19.47 24.39 2.38
N SER A 167 -19.22 23.33 1.58
CA SER A 167 -17.93 22.72 1.15
C SER A 167 -16.92 22.27 2.23
N PRO A 168 -16.07 21.23 1.97
CA PRO A 168 -15.70 20.67 0.68
C PRO A 168 -16.29 19.26 0.44
N VAL A 169 -16.55 18.98 -0.84
CA VAL A 169 -17.03 17.68 -1.34
C VAL A 169 -15.99 16.59 -1.02
N ARG A 170 -16.27 15.76 -0.01
CA ARG A 170 -15.65 14.43 0.09
C ARG A 170 -16.39 13.53 -0.89
N HIS A 171 -15.72 13.13 -1.96
CA HIS A 171 -16.27 12.17 -2.91
C HIS A 171 -16.24 10.78 -2.26
N CYS A 172 -17.38 10.34 -1.76
CA CYS A 172 -17.61 8.95 -1.42
C CYS A 172 -17.74 8.16 -2.72
N ASN A 173 -16.67 7.52 -3.17
CA ASN A 173 -16.76 6.53 -4.24
C ASN A 173 -17.48 5.29 -3.69
N LEU A 174 -18.81 5.31 -3.73
CA LEU A 174 -19.60 4.09 -3.74
C LEU A 174 -19.26 3.36 -5.04
N TYR A 175 -18.37 2.38 -4.97
CA TYR A 175 -18.25 1.41 -6.06
C TYR A 175 -19.62 0.73 -6.22
N PRO A 176 -20.25 0.77 -7.40
CA PRO A 176 -21.40 -0.09 -7.65
C PRO A 176 -20.93 -1.53 -7.58
N THR A 177 -21.55 -2.31 -6.69
CA THR A 177 -21.43 -3.77 -6.67
C THR A 177 -21.95 -4.31 -8.00
N ALA A 178 -21.11 -5.05 -8.72
CA ALA A 178 -21.56 -5.99 -9.75
C ALA A 178 -22.19 -7.22 -9.09
#